data_AF-A0A327S1V7-F1
#
_entry.id   AF-A0A327S1V7-F1
#
_cell.length_a   1.000
_cell.length_b   1.000
_cell.length_c   1.000
_cell.angle_alpha   90.00
_cell.angle_beta   90.00
_cell.angle_gamma   90.00
#
_symmetry.space_group_name_H-M   'P 1'
#
loop_
_entity.id
_entity.type
_entity.pdbx_description
1 polymer ?
#
loop_
_entity_poly.entity_id
_entity_poly.type
_entity_poly.pdbx_seq_one_letter_code
_entity_poly.pdbx_strand_id
1 'polypeptide(L)'
;MFTRFIAILLLLCSASVSLSGLFVVAGFEMNQGYIAKELCVNKDKPQLHCNGQCYLMRKLKQAQEKEQKQDHQFQKIQLQEAIVSTPFIFKQYSFIAINLRIPLTTGVPVARLSAIFHPPQPSC
;
A
#
# COMPACT_ATOMS: atom_id res chain seq x y z
N MET A 1 -4.81 28.86 -0.41
CA MET A 1 -4.40 28.66 1.00
C MET A 1 -4.35 27.19 1.39
N PHE A 2 -5.40 26.41 1.14
CA PHE A 2 -5.50 24.99 1.53
C PHE A 2 -4.33 24.10 1.04
N THR A 3 -3.89 24.28 -0.21
CA THR A 3 -2.75 23.54 -0.79
C THR A 3 -1.41 23.81 -0.07
N ARG A 4 -1.21 25.04 0.44
CA ARG A 4 -0.03 25.40 1.23
C ARG A 4 -0.05 24.73 2.60
N PHE A 5 -1.21 24.68 3.25
CA PHE A 5 -1.36 23.96 4.52
C PHE A 5 -1.12 22.47 4.35
N ILE A 6 -1.65 21.85 3.29
CA ILE A 6 -1.38 20.43 2.99
C ILE A 6 0.11 20.19 2.77
N ALA A 7 0.79 21.04 1.98
CA ALA A 7 2.23 20.91 1.74
C ALA A 7 3.07 21.05 3.02
N ILE A 8 2.74 22.01 3.89
CA ILE A 8 3.42 22.20 5.18
C ILE A 8 3.19 20.99 6.08
N LEU A 9 1.97 20.46 6.14
CA LEU A 9 1.64 19.29 6.95
C LEU A 9 2.40 18.04 6.48
N LEU A 10 2.50 17.82 5.17
CA LEU A 10 3.29 16.72 4.59
C LEU A 10 4.79 16.84 4.89
N LEU A 11 5.33 18.05 4.83
CA LEU A 11 6.73 18.31 5.22
C LEU A 11 6.97 18.04 6.71
N LEU A 12 6.04 18.45 7.59
CA LEU A 12 6.15 18.18 9.02
C LEU A 12 6.08 16.68 9.34
N CYS A 13 5.17 15.96 8.69
CA CYS A 13 4.99 14.52 8.87
C CYS A 13 6.19 13.69 8.39
N SER A 14 6.86 14.13 7.32
CA SER A 14 8.08 13.45 6.84
C SER A 14 9.28 13.74 7.74
N ALA A 15 9.38 14.97 8.25
CA ALA A 15 10.44 15.34 9.21
C ALA A 15 10.30 14.59 10.54
N SER A 16 9.07 14.38 11.04
CA SER A 16 8.84 13.74 12.35
C SER A 16 9.39 12.31 12.45
N VAL A 17 9.51 11.60 11.33
CA VAL A 17 10.11 10.26 11.27
C VAL A 17 11.59 10.28 11.71
N SER A 18 12.30 11.39 11.46
CA SER A 18 13.72 11.53 11.81
C SER A 18 13.95 11.91 13.29
N LEU A 19 12.90 12.29 14.02
CA LEU A 19 13.02 12.78 15.40
C LEU A 19 12.87 11.68 16.46
N SER A 20 12.65 10.42 16.06
CA SER A 20 12.45 9.26 16.96
C SER A 20 13.51 9.17 18.06
N GLY A 21 14.80 9.34 17.72
CA GLY A 21 15.91 9.32 18.66
C GLY A 21 15.91 10.49 19.65
N LEU A 22 15.48 11.68 19.21
CA LEU A 22 15.38 12.88 20.08
C LEU A 22 14.31 12.69 21.15
N PHE A 23 13.19 12.05 20.83
CA PHE A 23 12.15 11.74 21.82
C PHE A 23 12.64 10.79 22.91
N VAL A 24 13.52 9.84 22.58
CA VAL A 24 14.11 8.91 23.56
C VAL A 24 14.99 9.66 24.56
N VAL A 25 15.81 10.60 24.09
CA VAL A 25 16.68 11.41 24.95
C VAL A 25 15.87 12.42 25.77
N ALA A 26 14.93 13.13 25.14
CA ALA A 26 14.07 14.09 25.84
C ALA A 26 13.25 13.42 26.96
N GLY A 27 12.65 12.25 26.69
CA GLY A 27 11.93 11.48 27.71
C GLY A 27 12.85 10.95 28.82
N PHE A 28 14.12 10.67 28.52
CA PHE A 28 15.10 10.32 29.54
C PHE A 28 15.42 11.50 30.46
N GLU A 29 15.65 12.69 29.91
CA GLU A 29 15.98 13.88 30.71
C GLU A 29 14.81 14.30 31.61
N MET A 30 13.58 14.29 31.10
CA MET A 30 12.39 14.63 31.88
C MET A 30 12.15 13.70 33.06
N ASN A 31 12.54 12.42 32.95
CA ASN A 31 12.26 11.38 33.94
C ASN A 31 13.51 10.74 34.54
N GLN A 32 14.68 11.39 34.42
CA GLN A 32 15.98 10.79 34.77
C GLN A 32 16.01 10.27 36.22
N GLY A 33 15.42 11.02 37.16
CA GLY A 33 15.37 10.62 38.57
C GLY A 33 14.58 9.33 38.81
N TYR A 34 13.45 9.14 38.12
CA TYR A 34 12.68 7.89 38.17
C TYR A 34 13.44 6.75 37.50
N ILE A 35 14.04 7.01 36.34
CA ILE A 35 14.79 6.00 35.58
C ILE A 35 15.99 5.49 36.39
N ALA A 36 16.73 6.39 37.04
CA ALA A 36 17.87 6.04 37.88
C ALA A 36 17.48 5.18 39.10
N LYS A 37 16.31 5.43 39.71
CA LYS A 37 15.83 4.73 40.91
C LYS A 37 15.16 3.39 40.60
N GLU A 38 14.30 3.34 39.59
CA GLU A 38 13.43 2.18 39.36
C GLU A 38 13.91 1.30 38.21
N LEU A 39 14.38 1.90 37.10
CA LEU A 39 14.64 1.19 35.84
C LEU A 39 16.13 0.90 35.58
N CYS A 40 17.03 1.54 36.32
CA CYS A 40 18.47 1.35 36.19
C CYS A 40 18.90 -0.02 36.72
N VAL A 41 19.60 -0.81 35.89
CA VAL A 41 20.10 -2.13 36.31
C VAL A 41 21.25 -2.05 37.30
N ASN A 42 21.93 -0.91 37.38
CA ASN A 42 23.05 -0.67 38.30
C ASN A 42 22.62 0.16 39.52
N LYS A 43 21.32 0.22 39.84
CA LYS A 43 20.81 1.01 40.98
C LYS A 43 21.41 0.59 42.32
N ASP A 44 21.75 -0.68 42.48
CA ASP A 44 22.38 -1.23 43.70
C ASP A 44 23.90 -0.98 43.78
N LYS A 45 24.48 -0.31 42.78
CA LYS A 45 25.92 -0.01 42.70
C LYS A 45 26.16 1.50 42.53
N PRO A 46 25.85 2.31 43.56
CA PRO A 46 25.97 3.77 43.50
C PRO A 46 27.40 4.25 43.18
N GLN A 47 28.43 3.47 43.53
CA GLN A 47 29.83 3.75 43.22
C GLN A 47 30.13 3.87 41.71
N LEU A 48 29.27 3.31 40.85
CA LEU A 48 29.43 3.38 39.40
C LEU A 48 28.87 4.67 38.78
N HIS A 49 28.17 5.50 39.55
CA HIS A 49 27.62 6.79 39.09
C HIS A 49 26.82 6.69 37.78
N CYS A 50 26.10 5.57 37.56
CA CYS A 50 25.41 5.27 36.30
C CYS A 50 24.26 6.24 35.99
N ASN A 51 23.50 6.69 37.00
CA ASN A 51 22.44 7.69 36.85
C ASN A 51 21.43 7.40 35.72
N GLY A 52 21.13 6.12 35.47
CA GLY A 52 20.20 5.68 34.42
C GLY A 52 20.79 5.58 33.00
N GLN A 53 22.07 5.89 32.80
CA GLN A 53 22.72 5.85 31.47
C GLN A 53 22.66 4.46 30.80
N CYS A 54 22.74 3.38 31.59
CA CYS A 54 22.60 2.02 31.07
C CYS A 54 21.22 1.76 30.43
N TYR A 55 20.17 2.39 30.97
CA TYR A 55 18.81 2.28 30.43
C TYR A 55 18.69 3.07 29.13
N LEU A 56 19.22 4.30 29.10
CA LEU A 56 19.25 5.13 27.89
C LEU A 56 19.96 4.42 26.74
N MET A 57 21.16 3.88 27.00
CA MET A 57 21.92 3.15 25.99
C MET A 57 21.16 1.94 25.43
N ARG A 58 20.46 1.18 26.28
CA ARG A 58 19.62 0.07 25.83
C ARG A 58 18.46 0.53 24.95
N LYS A 59 17.79 1.64 25.30
CA LYS A 59 16.68 2.20 24.52
C LYS A 59 17.14 2.70 23.16
N LEU A 60 18.27 3.38 23.10
CA LEU A 60 18.88 3.84 21.84
C LEU A 60 19.26 2.66 20.94
N LYS A 61 19.90 1.62 21.50
CA LYS A 61 20.23 0.41 20.75
C LYS A 61 18.99 -0.31 20.21
N GLN A 62 17.93 -0.41 21.01
CA GLN A 62 16.67 -1.01 20.59
C GLN A 62 16.01 -0.22 19.44
N ALA A 63 16.09 1.12 19.46
CA ALA A 63 15.61 1.96 18.37
C ALA A 63 16.40 1.71 17.08
N GLN A 64 17.73 1.69 17.17
CA GLN A 64 18.62 1.44 16.03
C GLN A 64 18.41 0.04 15.42
N GLU A 65 18.27 -1.00 16.24
CA GLU A 65 18.00 -2.36 15.76
C GLU A 65 16.64 -2.46 15.05
N LYS A 66 15.65 -1.67 15.47
CA LYS A 66 14.34 -1.63 14.82
C LYS A 66 14.42 -0.97 13.44
N GLU A 67 15.16 0.13 13.33
CA GLU A 67 15.45 0.81 12.05
C GLU A 67 16.20 -0.14 11.10
N GLN A 68 17.26 -0.79 11.56
CA GLN A 68 18.03 -1.72 10.75
C GLN A 68 17.21 -2.93 10.25
N LYS A 69 16.31 -3.48 11.09
CA LYS A 69 15.40 -4.55 10.67
C LYS A 69 14.41 -4.09 9.60
N GLN A 70 13.93 -2.84 9.71
CA GLN A 70 13.04 -2.24 8.73
C GLN A 70 13.74 -2.03 7.39
N ASP A 71 15.00 -1.57 7.39
CA ASP A 71 15.82 -1.42 6.19
C ASP A 71 16.06 -2.77 5.49
N HIS A 72 16.42 -3.81 6.25
CA HIS A 72 16.58 -5.16 5.70
C HIS A 72 15.29 -5.74 5.12
N GLN A 73 14.13 -5.42 5.70
CA GLN A 73 12.84 -5.83 5.16
C GLN A 73 12.50 -5.09 3.87
N PHE A 74 12.80 -3.79 3.78
CA PHE A 74 12.62 -2.99 2.57
C PHE A 74 13.50 -3.48 1.42
N GLN A 75 14.76 -3.84 1.72
CA GLN A 75 15.71 -4.37 0.74
C GLN A 75 15.28 -5.74 0.19
N LYS A 76 14.65 -6.60 1.00
CA LYS A 76 14.07 -7.87 0.54
C LYS A 76 12.88 -7.66 -0.39
N ILE A 77 12.02 -6.67 -0.11
CA ILE A 77 10.88 -6.33 -0.97
C ILE A 77 11.37 -5.83 -2.34
N GLN A 78 12.40 -4.97 -2.36
CA GLN A 78 12.97 -4.44 -3.60
C GLN A 78 13.61 -5.50 -4.51
N LEU A 79 14.21 -6.55 -3.95
CA LEU A 79 14.76 -7.66 -4.74
C LEU A 79 13.68 -8.57 -5.34
N GLN A 80 12.50 -8.63 -4.71
CA GLN A 80 11.38 -9.44 -5.19
C GLN A 80 10.56 -8.73 -6.27
N GLU A 81 10.66 -7.40 -6.37
CA GLU A 81 10.08 -6.57 -7.42
C GLU A 81 11.04 -6.38 -8.60
N ALA A 82 11.57 -7.46 -9.17
CA ALA A 82 11.95 -7.44 -10.58
C ALA A 82 10.65 -7.44 -11.40
N ILE A 83 9.98 -6.28 -11.44
CA ILE A 83 8.76 -6.07 -12.21
C ILE A 83 9.13 -6.26 -13.68
N VAL A 84 8.72 -7.39 -14.25
CA VAL A 84 8.64 -7.55 -15.71
C VAL A 84 7.61 -6.55 -16.18
N SER A 85 8.09 -5.39 -16.62
CA SER A 85 7.28 -4.33 -17.20
C SER A 85 6.71 -4.81 -18.52
N THR A 86 5.59 -5.53 -18.48
CA THR A 86 4.77 -5.76 -19.66
C THR A 86 4.05 -4.44 -19.96
N PRO A 87 4.26 -3.83 -21.15
CA PRO A 87 3.57 -2.60 -21.48
C PRO A 87 2.06 -2.87 -21.52
N PHE A 88 1.31 -2.13 -20.71
CA PHE A 88 -0.15 -2.15 -20.77
C PHE A 88 -0.59 -1.43 -22.05
N ILE A 89 -0.87 -2.20 -23.10
CA ILE A 89 -1.39 -1.67 -24.37
C ILE A 89 -2.91 -1.63 -24.29
N PHE A 90 -3.46 -0.44 -24.08
CA PHE A 90 -4.90 -0.20 -24.19
C PHE A 90 -5.31 -0.25 -25.67
N LYS A 91 -5.86 -1.39 -26.13
CA LYS A 91 -6.44 -1.49 -27.46
C LYS A 91 -7.83 -0.87 -27.48
N GLN A 92 -7.92 0.37 -27.96
CA GLN A 92 -9.20 1.02 -28.24
C GLN A 92 -9.76 0.44 -29.55
N TYR A 93 -10.78 -0.42 -29.42
CA TYR A 93 -11.55 -0.86 -30.57
C TYR A 93 -12.55 0.25 -30.92
N SER A 94 -12.54 0.70 -32.18
CA SER A 94 -13.56 1.62 -32.68
C SER A 94 -14.90 0.89 -32.68
N PHE A 95 -15.87 1.38 -31.92
CA PHE A 95 -17.24 0.89 -32.02
C PHE A 95 -17.80 1.36 -33.36
N ILE A 96 -17.88 0.45 -34.34
CA ILE A 96 -18.56 0.75 -35.60
C ILE A 96 -20.04 0.85 -35.28
N ALA A 97 -20.60 2.06 -35.37
CA ALA A 97 -22.04 2.25 -35.32
C ALA A 97 -22.67 1.53 -36.52
N ILE A 98 -23.24 0.35 -36.29
CA ILE A 98 -24.01 -0.36 -37.29
C ILE A 98 -25.31 0.43 -37.49
N ASN A 99 -25.42 1.12 -38.62
CA ASN A 99 -26.67 1.76 -39.03
C ASN A 99 -27.65 0.67 -39.45
N LEU A 100 -28.34 0.07 -38.47
CA LEU A 100 -29.38 -0.92 -38.75
C LEU A 100 -30.61 -0.20 -39.30
N ARG A 101 -30.76 -0.19 -40.63
CA ARG A 101 -32.00 0.24 -41.28
C ARG A 101 -33.03 -0.86 -41.10
N ILE A 102 -33.80 -0.76 -40.02
CA ILE A 102 -34.96 -1.62 -39.81
C ILE A 102 -36.06 -1.12 -40.77
N PRO A 103 -36.48 -1.90 -41.78
CA PRO A 103 -37.63 -1.50 -42.58
C PRO A 103 -38.86 -1.44 -41.69
N LEU A 104 -39.56 -0.30 -41.70
CA LEU A 104 -40.73 -0.06 -40.84
C LEU A 104 -41.96 -0.91 -41.23
N THR A 105 -41.85 -1.72 -42.28
CA THR A 105 -42.87 -2.68 -42.70
C THR A 105 -42.20 -3.96 -43.18
N THR A 106 -42.39 -5.05 -42.45
CA THR A 106 -42.36 -6.38 -43.06
C THR A 106 -43.67 -6.48 -43.81
N GLY A 107 -43.63 -6.49 -45.14
CA GLY A 107 -44.84 -6.47 -45.99
C GLY A 107 -45.94 -7.44 -45.52
N VAL A 108 -47.17 -7.17 -45.92
CA VAL A 108 -48.37 -7.92 -45.50
C VAL A 108 -48.15 -9.43 -45.64
N PRO A 109 -48.39 -10.24 -44.59
CA PRO A 109 -48.23 -11.69 -44.69
C PRO A 109 -49.24 -12.24 -45.70
N VAL A 110 -48.74 -12.70 -46.85
CA VAL A 110 -49.55 -13.48 -47.79
C VAL A 110 -49.55 -14.91 -47.28
N ALA A 111 -50.69 -15.35 -46.74
CA ALA A 111 -50.89 -16.74 -46.38
C ALA A 111 -50.86 -17.59 -47.67
N ARG A 112 -49.71 -18.20 -47.97
CA ARG A 112 -49.64 -19.27 -48.98
C ARG A 112 -50.25 -20.51 -48.38
N LEU A 113 -51.54 -20.72 -48.64
CA LEU A 113 -52.19 -21.99 -48.40
C LEU A 113 -51.50 -23.04 -49.29
N SER A 114 -51.00 -24.10 -48.64
CA SER A 114 -50.39 -25.32 -49.19
C SER A 114 -48.92 -25.26 -49.62
N ALA A 115 -48.05 -25.63 -48.67
CA ALA A 115 -47.02 -26.63 -48.96
C ALA A 115 -47.11 -27.69 -47.86
N ILE A 116 -47.71 -28.84 -48.17
CA ILE A 116 -47.67 -30.00 -47.28
C ILE A 116 -46.21 -30.45 -47.21
N PHE A 117 -45.60 -30.31 -46.04
CA PHE A 117 -44.21 -30.68 -45.81
C PHE A 117 -44.04 -32.18 -45.98
N HIS A 118 -43.10 -32.60 -46.82
CA HIS A 118 -42.68 -34.00 -46.94
C HIS A 118 -41.22 -34.11 -46.47
N PRO A 119 -40.91 -35.02 -45.53
CA PRO A 119 -39.54 -35.21 -45.06
C PRO A 119 -38.65 -35.86 -46.14
N PRO A 120 -37.34 -35.56 -46.16
CA PRO A 120 -36.40 -36.20 -47.06
C PRO A 120 -36.30 -37.70 -46.76
N GLN A 121 -36.35 -38.53 -47.80
CA GLN A 121 -36.16 -39.97 -47.64
C GLN A 121 -34.67 -40.30 -47.45
N PRO A 122 -34.33 -41.22 -46.53
CA PRO A 122 -32.95 -41.63 -46.31
C PRO A 122 -32.42 -42.36 -47.55
N SER A 123 -31.33 -41.87 -48.12
CA SER A 123 -30.55 -42.60 -49.13
C SER A 123 -29.89 -43.81 -48.45
N CYS A 124 -30.12 -45.01 -49.02
CA CYS A 124 -29.46 -46.27 -48.65
C CYS A 124 -27.94 -46.21 -48.82
#